data_AF-A0ABD0Q6G9-F1
#
_entry.id   AF-A0ABD0Q6G9-F1
#
_cell.length_a   1.000
_cell.length_b   1.000
_cell.length_c   1.000
_cell.angle_alpha   90.00
_cell.angle_beta   90.00
_cell.angle_gamma   90.00
#
_symmetry.space_group_name_H-M   'P 1'
#
loop_
_entity.id
_entity.type
_entity.pdbx_description
1 polymer ?
#
loop_
_entity_poly.entity_id
_entity_poly.type
_entity_poly.pdbx_seq_one_letter_code
_entity_poly.pdbx_strand_id
1 'polypeptide(L)'
;APHYLSDYTDALSLQCLASFLFLYCACMSPVITFGEGRISAIESLFGASMTGIAYSLFAGQPLTILGSTGPVLVFEKILFKFCKEYGLSYLSLRVCIGLWTAFFCLLLVATDASSLVCYITRFTEEAFASLICIIFIYEALEKLIHLGETYPFNMHNDLNQLTQYS
;
A
#
# COMPACT_ATOMS: atom_id res chain seq x y z
N ALA A 1 -15.08 -5.28 25.88
CA ALA A 1 -15.53 -5.05 24.49
C ALA A 1 -16.61 -6.09 24.14
N PRO A 2 -17.90 -5.73 24.11
CA PRO A 2 -18.99 -6.68 23.86
C PRO A 2 -19.10 -7.14 22.40
N HIS A 3 -18.53 -6.40 21.45
CA HIS A 3 -18.65 -6.68 20.01
C HIS A 3 -17.58 -7.61 19.44
N TYR A 4 -16.43 -7.78 20.12
CA TYR A 4 -15.29 -8.53 19.58
C TYR A 4 -15.59 -10.01 19.28
N LEU A 5 -16.42 -10.65 20.11
CA LEU A 5 -16.86 -12.03 19.87
C LEU A 5 -17.96 -12.12 18.79
N SER A 6 -18.76 -11.06 18.63
CA SER A 6 -19.78 -10.96 17.58
C SER A 6 -19.14 -10.77 16.20
N ASP A 7 -18.02 -10.06 16.12
CA ASP A 7 -17.28 -9.79 14.87
C ASP A 7 -16.79 -11.08 14.20
N TYR A 8 -16.38 -12.10 14.99
CA TYR A 8 -15.98 -13.41 14.44
C TYR A 8 -17.15 -14.20 13.87
N THR A 9 -18.35 -14.09 14.47
CA THR A 9 -19.54 -14.77 13.95
C THR A 9 -20.11 -14.10 12.71
N ASP A 10 -19.99 -12.77 12.60
CA ASP A 10 -20.50 -11.99 11.46
C ASP A 10 -19.56 -12.05 10.24
N ALA A 11 -18.27 -12.27 10.47
CA ALA A 11 -17.25 -12.47 9.43
C ALA A 11 -17.45 -13.77 8.60
N LEU A 12 -18.29 -14.72 9.04
CA LEU A 12 -18.57 -15.98 8.34
C LEU A 12 -19.55 -15.86 7.16
N SER A 13 -19.94 -14.64 6.78
CA SER A 13 -20.77 -14.41 5.59
C SER A 13 -20.00 -14.69 4.29
N LEU A 14 -20.68 -15.29 3.30
CA LEU A 14 -20.12 -15.57 1.97
C LEU A 14 -19.65 -14.29 1.24
N GLN A 15 -20.25 -13.14 1.57
CA GLN A 15 -19.87 -11.83 1.04
C GLN A 15 -18.52 -11.36 1.60
N CYS A 16 -18.20 -11.64 2.87
CA CYS A 16 -16.89 -11.37 3.45
C CYS A 16 -15.77 -12.15 2.75
N LEU A 17 -16.02 -13.42 2.39
CA LEU A 17 -15.05 -14.24 1.66
C LEU A 17 -14.74 -13.65 0.27
N ALA A 18 -15.76 -13.17 -0.45
CA ALA A 18 -15.58 -12.52 -1.75
C ALA A 18 -14.77 -11.22 -1.63
N SER A 19 -15.07 -10.39 -0.62
CA SER A 19 -14.32 -9.16 -0.35
C SER A 19 -12.87 -9.45 0.03
N PHE A 20 -12.61 -10.49 0.83
CA PHE A 20 -11.25 -10.91 1.19
C PHE A 20 -10.43 -11.31 -0.04
N LEU A 21 -10.98 -12.13 -0.93
CA LEU A 21 -10.29 -12.58 -2.14
C LEU A 21 -10.01 -11.42 -3.10
N PHE A 22 -11.00 -10.52 -3.29
CA PHE A 22 -10.83 -9.33 -4.13
C PHE A 22 -9.72 -8.43 -3.60
N LEU A 23 -9.75 -8.14 -2.29
CA LEU A 23 -8.78 -7.28 -1.65
C LEU A 23 -7.37 -7.90 -1.64
N TYR A 24 -7.26 -9.21 -1.43
CA TYR A 24 -6.00 -9.94 -1.51
C TYR A 24 -5.34 -9.79 -2.88
N CYS A 25 -6.10 -10.00 -3.97
CA CYS A 25 -5.60 -9.78 -5.33
C CYS A 25 -5.24 -8.31 -5.59
N ALA A 26 -6.06 -7.37 -5.11
CA ALA A 26 -5.83 -5.94 -5.28
C ALA A 26 -4.56 -5.45 -4.55
N CYS A 27 -4.29 -5.96 -3.35
CA CYS A 27 -3.10 -5.60 -2.56
C CYS A 27 -1.84 -6.33 -3.02
N MET A 28 -1.94 -7.57 -3.50
CA MET A 28 -0.78 -8.33 -3.98
C MET A 28 -0.19 -7.79 -5.28
N SER A 29 -1.05 -7.35 -6.22
CA SER A 29 -0.61 -6.85 -7.53
C SER A 29 0.43 -5.72 -7.46
N PRO A 30 0.23 -4.62 -6.70
CA PRO A 30 1.22 -3.55 -6.60
C PRO A 30 2.46 -3.96 -5.80
N VAL A 31 2.34 -4.80 -4.77
CA VAL A 31 3.49 -5.26 -3.97
C VAL A 31 4.46 -6.11 -4.81
N ILE A 32 3.92 -7.00 -5.64
CA ILE A 32 4.73 -7.86 -6.52
C ILE A 32 5.32 -7.04 -7.67
N THR A 33 4.56 -6.10 -8.24
CA THR A 33 5.00 -5.28 -9.38
C THR A 33 6.09 -4.26 -9.01
N PHE A 34 6.11 -3.77 -7.76
CA PHE A 34 7.07 -2.75 -7.32
C PHE A 34 8.22 -3.27 -6.47
N GLY A 35 8.16 -4.52 -6.01
CA GLY A 35 9.27 -5.16 -5.33
C GLY A 35 10.39 -5.50 -6.32
N GLU A 36 11.28 -4.54 -6.57
CA GLU A 36 12.51 -4.71 -7.34
C GLU A 36 13.42 -5.75 -6.64
N GLY A 37 13.16 -7.03 -6.90
CA GLY A 37 13.83 -8.17 -6.28
C GLY A 37 12.92 -8.95 -5.33
N ARG A 38 12.86 -10.27 -5.54
CA ARG A 38 12.02 -11.22 -4.78
C ARG A 38 12.17 -11.08 -3.26
N ILE A 39 13.35 -10.72 -2.77
CA ILE A 39 13.65 -10.61 -1.34
C ILE A 39 13.02 -9.35 -0.72
N SER A 40 13.13 -8.18 -1.38
CA SER A 40 12.58 -6.92 -0.88
C SER A 40 11.04 -6.92 -0.87
N ALA A 41 10.44 -7.56 -1.88
CA ALA A 41 8.99 -7.76 -1.98
C ALA A 41 8.45 -8.61 -0.82
N ILE A 42 9.13 -9.72 -0.49
CA ILE A 42 8.70 -10.65 0.55
C ILE A 42 8.87 -10.02 1.94
N GLU A 43 9.97 -9.31 2.20
CA GLU A 43 10.17 -8.62 3.49
C GLU A 43 9.11 -7.54 3.73
N SER A 44 8.78 -6.76 2.70
CA SER A 44 7.75 -5.72 2.77
C SER A 44 6.35 -6.32 2.97
N LEU A 45 6.04 -7.42 2.27
CA LEU A 45 4.78 -8.14 2.42
C LEU A 45 4.63 -8.75 3.82
N PHE A 46 5.69 -9.36 4.34
CA PHE A 46 5.70 -9.96 5.66
C PHE A 46 5.58 -8.90 6.77
N GLY A 47 6.24 -7.75 6.62
CA GLY A 47 6.08 -6.61 7.52
C GLY A 47 4.64 -6.06 7.51
N ALA A 48 4.04 -5.91 6.32
CA ALA A 48 2.67 -5.45 6.19
C ALA A 48 1.65 -6.45 6.76
N SER A 49 1.85 -7.76 6.58
CA SER A 49 0.93 -8.77 7.11
C SER A 49 1.01 -8.87 8.63
N MET A 50 2.21 -8.84 9.22
CA MET A 50 2.38 -8.87 10.67
C MET A 50 1.76 -7.64 11.34
N THR A 51 1.97 -6.45 10.77
CA THR A 51 1.38 -5.20 11.28
C THR A 51 -0.14 -5.16 11.08
N GLY A 52 -0.65 -5.67 9.95
CA GLY A 52 -2.09 -5.82 9.70
C GLY A 52 -2.78 -6.74 10.70
N ILE A 53 -2.18 -7.88 11.04
CA ILE A 53 -2.70 -8.82 12.05
C ILE A 53 -2.68 -8.17 13.45
N ALA A 54 -1.59 -7.51 13.81
CA ALA A 54 -1.50 -6.82 15.10
C ALA A 54 -2.57 -5.72 15.20
N TYR A 55 -2.77 -4.93 14.14
CA TYR A 55 -3.78 -3.88 14.14
C TYR A 55 -5.20 -4.43 14.18
N SER A 56 -5.54 -5.43 13.37
CA SER A 56 -6.90 -5.99 13.35
C SER A 56 -7.31 -6.59 14.69
N LEU A 57 -6.36 -7.12 15.46
CA LEU A 57 -6.62 -7.65 16.80
C LEU A 57 -6.82 -6.56 17.87
N PHE A 58 -6.12 -5.43 17.77
CA PHE A 58 -6.09 -4.41 18.83
C PHE A 58 -6.78 -3.08 18.48
N ALA A 59 -7.22 -2.86 17.23
CA ALA A 59 -7.81 -1.61 16.78
C ALA A 59 -9.30 -1.47 17.11
N GLY A 60 -9.75 -0.23 17.34
CA GLY A 60 -11.15 0.11 17.54
C GLY A 60 -12.02 0.10 16.27
N GLN A 61 -11.40 0.08 15.07
CA GLN A 61 -12.07 -0.01 13.78
C GLN A 61 -11.32 -1.00 12.85
N PRO A 62 -11.67 -2.30 12.89
CA PRO A 62 -10.96 -3.33 12.13
C PRO A 62 -11.22 -3.27 10.61
N LEU A 63 -12.16 -2.44 10.15
CA LEU A 63 -12.45 -2.23 8.71
C LEU A 63 -11.34 -1.45 7.98
N THR A 64 -10.44 -0.78 8.70
CA THR A 64 -9.36 -0.01 8.09
C THR A 64 -8.24 -0.95 7.66
N ILE A 65 -8.02 -1.04 6.35
CA ILE A 65 -6.98 -1.88 5.75
C ILE A 65 -5.65 -1.14 5.83
N LEU A 66 -4.71 -1.69 6.60
CA LEU A 66 -3.33 -1.26 6.57
C LEU A 66 -2.63 -1.87 5.36
N GLY A 67 -2.17 -1.01 4.46
CA GLY A 67 -1.41 -1.40 3.29
C GLY A 67 -0.44 -0.30 2.87
N SER A 68 0.59 -0.67 2.12
CA SER A 68 1.48 0.32 1.52
C SER A 68 0.72 1.10 0.47
N THR A 69 0.36 2.35 0.77
CA THR A 69 -0.36 3.21 -0.17
C THR A 69 0.58 3.77 -1.24
N GLY A 70 0.04 4.06 -2.43
CA GLY A 70 0.81 4.63 -3.55
C GLY A 70 1.70 5.81 -3.17
N PRO A 71 1.20 6.82 -2.42
CA PRO A 71 2.01 7.94 -1.95
C PRO A 71 3.19 7.53 -1.05
N VAL A 72 3.01 6.55 -0.18
CA VAL A 72 4.08 6.01 0.68
C VAL A 72 5.13 5.29 -0.16
N LEU A 73 4.73 4.54 -1.18
CA LEU A 73 5.66 3.90 -2.12
C LEU A 73 6.50 4.92 -2.89
N VAL A 74 5.87 6.02 -3.36
CA VAL A 74 6.60 7.12 -4.03
C VAL A 74 7.57 7.78 -3.07
N PHE A 75 7.17 8.03 -1.82
CA PHE A 75 8.05 8.54 -0.78
C PHE A 75 9.26 7.62 -0.55
N GLU A 76 9.06 6.31 -0.43
CA GLU A 76 10.17 5.36 -0.26
C GLU A 76 11.13 5.32 -1.46
N LYS A 77 10.62 5.45 -2.70
CA LYS A 77 11.46 5.54 -3.91
C LYS A 77 12.33 6.81 -3.89
N ILE A 78 11.77 7.95 -3.50
CA ILE A 78 12.52 9.21 -3.37
C ILE A 78 13.58 9.07 -2.27
N LEU A 79 13.19 8.51 -1.12
CA LEU A 79 14.09 8.28 0.00
C LEU A 79 15.26 7.37 -0.38
N PHE A 80 15.00 6.32 -1.15
CA PHE A 80 16.02 5.40 -1.65
C PHE A 80 16.98 6.11 -2.62
N LYS A 81 16.47 6.91 -3.56
CA LYS A 81 17.31 7.73 -4.47
C LYS A 81 18.19 8.71 -3.70
N PHE A 82 17.61 9.43 -2.74
CA PHE A 82 18.34 10.34 -1.87
C PHE A 82 19.45 9.60 -1.10
N CYS A 83 19.14 8.44 -0.53
CA CYS A 83 20.11 7.66 0.21
C CYS A 83 21.30 7.20 -0.66
N LYS A 84 21.03 6.81 -1.91
CA LYS A 84 22.04 6.41 -2.90
C LYS A 84 22.94 7.58 -3.32
N GLU A 85 22.40 8.78 -3.44
CA GLU A 85 23.14 9.98 -3.86
C GLU A 85 24.08 10.50 -2.75
N TYR A 86 23.65 10.38 -1.49
CA TYR A 86 24.43 10.82 -0.32
C TYR A 86 25.27 9.70 0.33
N GLY A 87 25.23 8.47 -0.19
CA GLY A 87 26.00 7.33 0.33
C GLY A 87 25.62 6.92 1.76
N LEU A 88 24.41 7.25 2.20
CA LEU A 88 23.93 6.94 3.56
C LEU A 88 23.42 5.49 3.63
N SER A 89 23.33 4.93 4.84
CA SER A 89 22.73 3.61 5.05
C SER A 89 21.20 3.71 5.04
N TYR A 90 20.56 3.16 4.01
CA TYR A 90 19.10 3.18 3.83
C TYR A 90 18.34 2.64 5.04
N LEU A 91 18.82 1.53 5.61
CA LEU A 91 18.16 0.89 6.75
C LEU A 91 18.18 1.78 8.00
N SER A 92 19.32 2.42 8.29
CA SER A 92 19.46 3.31 9.45
C SER A 92 18.58 4.56 9.32
N LEU A 93 18.48 5.11 8.11
CA LEU A 93 17.67 6.30 7.84
C LEU A 93 16.17 5.98 7.95
N ARG A 94 15.75 4.81 7.43
CA ARG A 94 14.36 4.32 7.56
C ARG A 94 13.94 4.12 9.01
N VAL A 95 14.80 3.52 9.85
CA VAL A 95 14.55 3.35 11.28
C VAL A 95 14.46 4.70 12.00
N CYS A 96 15.35 5.64 11.68
CA CYS A 96 15.32 6.98 12.27
C CYS A 96 14.00 7.71 11.95
N ILE A 97 13.58 7.71 10.68
CA ILE A 97 12.28 8.29 10.29
C ILE A 97 11.13 7.60 11.03
N GLY A 98 11.13 6.26 11.08
CA GLY A 98 10.12 5.49 11.81
C GLY A 98 10.04 5.84 13.29
N LEU A 99 11.18 6.01 13.97
CA LEU A 99 11.25 6.42 15.38
C LEU A 99 10.69 7.83 15.59
N TRP A 100 11.06 8.79 14.73
CA TRP A 100 10.52 10.15 14.81
C TRP A 100 9.02 10.18 14.54
N THR A 101 8.54 9.44 13.53
CA THR A 101 7.10 9.32 13.24
C THR A 101 6.34 8.71 14.42
N ALA A 102 6.88 7.67 15.06
CA ALA A 102 6.28 7.06 16.25
C ALA A 102 6.23 8.05 17.43
N PHE A 103 7.32 8.82 17.64
CA PHE A 103 7.36 9.86 18.66
C PHE A 103 6.31 10.95 18.43
N PHE A 104 6.21 11.48 17.20
CA PHE A 104 5.17 12.46 16.86
C PHE A 104 3.76 11.89 16.99
N CYS A 105 3.56 10.61 16.64
CA CYS A 105 2.28 9.94 16.83
C CYS A 105 1.88 9.90 18.31
N LEU A 106 2.79 9.51 19.20
CA LEU A 106 2.54 9.51 20.65
C LEU A 106 2.27 10.91 21.20
N LEU A 107 3.00 11.92 20.71
CA LEU A 107 2.78 13.31 21.09
C LEU A 107 1.37 13.76 20.68
N LEU A 108 0.96 13.49 19.44
CA LEU A 108 -0.36 13.86 18.94
C LEU A 108 -1.49 13.20 19.74
N VAL A 109 -1.33 11.93 20.09
CA VAL A 109 -2.27 11.20 20.97
C VAL A 109 -2.31 11.84 22.36
N ALA A 110 -1.17 12.19 22.94
CA ALA A 110 -1.09 12.85 24.24
C ALA A 110 -1.71 14.27 24.24
N THR A 111 -1.63 14.98 23.12
CA THR A 111 -2.23 16.31 22.93
C THR A 111 -3.70 16.28 22.48
N ASP A 112 -4.31 15.10 22.41
CA ASP A 112 -5.69 14.90 21.94
C ASP A 112 -6.00 15.57 20.58
N ALA A 113 -5.06 15.38 19.64
CA ALA A 113 -5.18 15.90 18.27
C ALA A 113 -6.38 15.30 17.49
N SER A 114 -7.04 14.28 18.04
CA SER A 114 -8.31 13.73 17.54
C SER A 114 -9.38 14.80 17.39
N SER A 115 -9.38 15.83 18.23
CA SER A 115 -10.26 17.00 18.10
C SER A 115 -10.03 17.79 16.81
N LEU A 116 -8.82 17.75 16.24
CA LEU A 116 -8.48 18.44 14.99
C LEU A 116 -9.17 17.78 13.78
N VAL A 117 -9.38 16.46 13.84
CA VAL A 117 -10.08 15.70 12.79
C VAL A 117 -11.53 16.17 12.65
N CYS A 118 -12.16 16.63 13.73
CA CYS A 118 -13.51 17.19 13.70
C CYS A 118 -13.63 18.49 12.92
N TYR A 119 -12.52 19.17 12.61
CA TYR A 119 -12.52 20.37 11.76
C TYR A 119 -12.43 20.05 10.27
N ILE A 120 -12.15 18.78 9.90
CA ILE A 120 -12.14 18.36 8.51
C ILE A 120 -13.58 18.35 8.00
N THR A 121 -13.86 19.20 7.01
CA THR A 121 -15.19 19.26 6.40
C THR A 121 -15.37 18.13 5.38
N ARG A 122 -16.62 17.71 5.19
CA ARG A 122 -17.00 16.72 4.16
C ARG A 122 -16.46 17.06 2.76
N PHE A 123 -16.40 18.35 2.42
CA PHE A 123 -15.84 18.79 1.14
C PHE A 123 -14.36 18.41 1.00
N THR A 124 -13.58 18.57 2.06
CA THR A 124 -12.16 18.20 2.07
C THR A 124 -11.97 16.69 1.98
N GLU A 125 -12.84 15.91 2.64
CA GLU A 125 -12.82 14.45 2.56
C GLU A 125 -13.13 13.96 1.14
N GLU A 126 -14.20 14.46 0.52
CA GLU A 126 -14.59 14.09 -0.85
C GLU A 126 -13.53 14.55 -1.88
N ALA A 127 -12.95 15.74 -1.70
CA ALA A 127 -11.85 16.23 -2.54
C ALA A 127 -10.59 15.34 -2.40
N PHE A 128 -10.24 14.92 -1.18
CA PHE A 128 -9.09 14.04 -0.96
C PHE A 128 -9.32 12.65 -1.57
N ALA A 129 -10.51 12.07 -1.38
CA ALA A 129 -10.85 10.77 -1.97
C ALA A 129 -10.81 10.80 -3.50
N SER A 130 -11.34 11.87 -4.11
CA SER A 130 -11.29 12.04 -5.58
C SER A 130 -9.85 12.19 -6.11
N LEU A 131 -8.98 12.88 -5.38
CA LEU A 131 -7.56 13.01 -5.73
C LEU A 131 -6.85 11.64 -5.74
N ILE A 132 -7.03 10.84 -4.69
CA ILE A 132 -6.42 9.50 -4.61
C ILE A 132 -6.95 8.60 -5.74
N CYS A 133 -8.24 8.70 -6.05
CA CYS A 133 -8.86 7.96 -7.16
C CYS A 133 -8.21 8.32 -8.51
N ILE A 134 -8.01 9.61 -8.79
CA ILE A 134 -7.36 10.08 -10.02
C ILE A 134 -5.90 9.57 -10.09
N ILE A 135 -5.16 9.63 -8.98
CA ILE A 135 -3.78 9.11 -8.93
C ILE A 135 -3.75 7.61 -9.25
N PHE A 136 -4.67 6.83 -8.69
CA PHE A 136 -4.71 5.39 -8.94
C PHE A 136 -5.03 5.06 -10.40
N ILE A 137 -5.95 5.81 -11.03
CA ILE A 137 -6.26 5.68 -12.47
C ILE A 137 -5.03 6.02 -13.31
N TYR A 138 -4.34 7.12 -12.98
CA TYR A 138 -3.13 7.53 -13.69
C TYR A 138 -2.02 6.47 -13.61
N GLU A 139 -1.76 5.95 -12.41
CA GLU A 139 -0.73 4.93 -12.19
C GLU A 139 -1.05 3.63 -12.94
N ALA A 140 -2.34 3.23 -12.99
CA ALA A 140 -2.77 2.07 -13.75
C ALA A 140 -2.56 2.25 -15.28
N LEU A 141 -2.86 3.44 -15.80
CA LEU A 141 -2.63 3.76 -17.22
C LEU A 141 -1.14 3.81 -17.55
N GLU A 142 -0.31 4.41 -16.69
CA GLU A 142 1.14 4.47 -16.87
C GLU A 142 1.74 3.06 -16.94
N LYS A 143 1.36 2.16 -16.01
CA LYS A 143 1.78 0.75 -16.04
C LYS A 143 1.31 0.01 -17.29
N LEU A 144 0.10 0.28 -17.77
CA LEU A 144 -0.43 -0.33 -18.99
C LEU A 144 0.35 0.10 -20.23
N ILE A 145 0.68 1.39 -20.33
CA ILE A 145 1.46 1.94 -21.45
C ILE A 145 2.88 1.37 -21.42
N HIS A 146 3.53 1.37 -20.25
CA HIS A 146 4.86 0.79 -20.08
C HIS A 146 4.88 -0.70 -20.48
N LEU A 147 3.84 -1.46 -20.13
CA LEU A 147 3.70 -2.85 -20.54
C LEU A 147 3.53 -2.99 -22.06
N GLY A 148 2.76 -2.10 -22.69
CA GLY A 148 2.57 -2.06 -24.14
C GLY A 148 3.83 -1.72 -24.94
N GLU A 149 4.72 -0.89 -24.38
CA GLU A 149 6.04 -0.62 -24.96
C GLU A 149 7.02 -1.78 -24.75
N THR A 150 6.96 -2.45 -23.58
CA THR A 150 7.81 -3.60 -23.25
C THR A 150 7.44 -4.83 -24.08
N TYR A 151 6.15 -5.02 -24.40
CA TYR A 151 5.64 -6.10 -25.22
C TYR A 151 4.94 -5.53 -26.46
N PRO A 152 5.69 -5.14 -27.51
CA PRO A 152 5.09 -4.61 -28.72
C PRO A 152 4.17 -5.65 -29.35
N PHE A 153 2.96 -5.21 -29.74
CA PHE A 153 1.98 -6.05 -30.42
C PHE A 153 2.57 -6.56 -31.75
N ASN A 154 2.84 -7.86 -31.83
CA ASN A 154 3.40 -8.48 -33.03
C ASN A 154 2.33 -8.58 -34.13
N MET A 155 2.14 -7.51 -34.89
CA MET A 155 1.13 -7.41 -35.96
C MET A 155 1.55 -8.14 -37.25
N HIS A 156 2.84 -8.47 -37.39
CA HIS A 156 3.34 -9.36 -38.44
C HIS A 156 3.67 -10.71 -37.80
N ASN A 157 3.04 -11.77 -38.30
CA ASN A 157 3.07 -13.14 -37.76
C ASN A 157 4.45 -13.82 -37.93
N ASP A 158 5.53 -13.14 -37.51
CA ASP A 158 6.91 -13.59 -37.62
C ASP A 158 7.21 -14.63 -36.54
N LEU A 159 7.29 -15.89 -36.96
CA LEU A 159 7.54 -17.06 -36.09
C LEU A 159 8.87 -16.96 -35.30
N ASN A 160 9.80 -16.08 -35.69
CA ASN A 160 11.11 -15.93 -35.05
C ASN A 160 11.11 -15.08 -33.76
N GLN A 161 10.01 -14.39 -33.43
CA GLN A 161 9.89 -13.66 -32.14
C GLN A 161 9.24 -14.47 -31.02
N LEU A 162 8.70 -15.67 -31.32
CA LEU A 162 8.11 -16.56 -30.31
C LEU A 162 9.15 -17.11 -29.32
N THR A 163 10.41 -17.23 -29.73
CA THR A 163 11.50 -17.77 -28.90
C THR A 163 12.11 -16.76 -27.92
N GLN A 164 11.76 -15.47 -27.99
CA GLN A 164 12.20 -14.47 -27.01
C GLN A 164 11.36 -14.46 -25.73
N TYR A 165 10.27 -15.23 -25.69
CA TYR A 165 9.37 -15.36 -24.54
C TYR A 165 9.58 -16.65 -23.71
N SER A 166 10.71 -17.36 -23.90
CA SER A 166 11.09 -18.52 -23.07
C SER A 166 12.11 -18.16 -22.00
#